data_AF-A0A7Y9QZT1-F1
#
_entry.id   AF-A0A7Y9QZT1-F1
#
_cell.length_a   1.000
_cell.length_b   1.000
_cell.length_c   1.000
_cell.angle_alpha   90.00
_cell.angle_beta   90.00
_cell.angle_gamma   90.00
#
_symmetry.space_group_name_H-M   'P 1'
#
loop_
_entity.id
_entity.type
_entity.pdbx_description
1 polymer ?
#
loop_
_entity_poly.entity_id
_entity_poly.type
_entity_poly.pdbx_seq_one_letter_code
_entity_poly.pdbx_strand_id
1 'polypeptide(L)'
;METPALLLHLFGRGITVSPLPDGNLLVKPAARLTDTDRDAIRAHKPALVDLLQRRSPTTAPGALPAEIRALIGLDDAEIERIGRYIEQARRHGFGLDDAEALADRLLLRDRLGADVRMCIECRHLERSGRCAAARSGRVVGAGRELQPVRAELHRCAGFAER
;
A
#
# COMPACT_ATOMS: atom_id res chain seq x y z
N MET A 1 23.60 -25.55 18.19
CA MET A 1 22.46 -24.62 18.00
C MET A 1 21.84 -24.94 16.66
N GLU A 2 20.52 -25.06 16.55
CA GLU A 2 19.88 -25.33 15.24
C GLU A 2 20.00 -24.13 14.28
N THR A 3 20.09 -24.38 12.97
CA THR A 3 20.29 -23.33 11.95
C THR A 3 19.25 -22.19 12.01
N PRO A 4 17.93 -22.45 12.20
CA PRO A 4 16.95 -21.37 12.37
C PRO A 4 17.14 -20.56 13.65
N ALA A 5 17.56 -21.20 14.74
CA ALA A 5 17.83 -20.52 16.01
C ALA A 5 19.04 -19.59 15.91
N LEU A 6 20.07 -19.98 15.14
CA LEU A 6 21.21 -19.11 14.83
C LEU A 6 20.79 -17.85 14.07
N LEU A 7 19.92 -17.98 13.08
CA LEU A 7 19.41 -16.80 12.35
C LEU A 7 18.62 -15.85 13.25
N LEU A 8 17.76 -16.39 14.12
CA LEU A 8 17.02 -15.58 15.09
C LEU A 8 17.95 -14.90 16.10
N HIS A 9 19.00 -15.60 16.57
CA HIS A 9 20.00 -15.02 17.45
C HIS A 9 20.73 -13.84 16.80
N LEU A 10 21.21 -14.01 15.57
CA LEU A 10 21.89 -12.95 14.83
C LEU A 10 20.95 -11.77 14.56
N PHE A 11 19.71 -12.03 14.14
CA PHE A 11 18.70 -11.00 13.90
C PHE A 11 18.35 -10.21 15.17
N GLY A 12 18.19 -10.89 16.31
CA GLY A 12 17.92 -10.24 17.60
C GLY A 12 19.04 -9.29 18.04
N ARG A 13 20.24 -9.43 17.48
CA ARG A 13 21.40 -8.54 17.70
C ARG A 13 21.54 -7.47 16.61
N GLY A 14 20.55 -7.38 15.72
CA GLY A 14 20.55 -6.49 14.56
C GLY A 14 21.59 -6.87 13.50
N ILE A 15 21.94 -8.15 13.40
CA ILE A 15 22.82 -8.70 12.38
C ILE A 15 21.97 -9.42 11.34
N THR A 16 22.02 -8.95 10.10
CA THR A 16 21.36 -9.57 8.95
C THR A 16 22.35 -10.47 8.21
N VAL A 17 21.84 -11.62 7.75
CA VAL A 17 22.57 -12.59 6.92
C VAL A 17 21.79 -12.79 5.64
N SER A 18 22.44 -12.62 4.49
CA SER A 18 21.82 -12.77 3.17
C SER A 18 22.67 -13.68 2.29
N PRO A 19 22.07 -14.53 1.44
CA PRO A 19 22.83 -15.36 0.52
C PRO A 19 23.34 -14.54 -0.66
N LEU A 20 24.52 -14.87 -1.14
CA LEU A 20 25.09 -14.35 -2.37
C LEU A 20 24.96 -15.40 -3.50
N PRO A 21 24.94 -14.99 -4.79
CA PRO A 21 24.78 -15.92 -5.92
C PRO A 21 25.90 -16.97 -6.03
N ASP A 22 27.07 -16.68 -5.48
CA ASP A 22 28.24 -17.57 -5.43
C ASP A 22 28.19 -18.59 -4.29
N GLY A 23 27.09 -18.65 -3.52
CA GLY A 23 26.93 -19.53 -2.37
C GLY A 23 27.62 -19.02 -1.09
N ASN A 24 28.11 -17.79 -1.08
CA ASN A 24 28.59 -17.12 0.13
C ASN A 24 27.47 -16.42 0.89
N LEU A 25 27.78 -15.94 2.09
CA LEU A 25 26.86 -15.19 2.94
C LEU A 25 27.38 -13.76 3.12
N LEU A 26 26.52 -12.79 2.84
CA LEU A 26 26.72 -11.39 3.21
C LEU A 26 26.18 -11.16 4.61
N VAL A 27 27.01 -10.65 5.51
CA VAL A 27 26.61 -10.36 6.90
C VAL A 27 26.77 -8.87 7.20
N LYS A 28 25.70 -8.23 7.71
CA LYS A 28 25.69 -6.79 8.00
C LYS A 28 25.04 -6.49 9.36
N PRO A 29 25.62 -5.60 10.20
CA PRO A 29 26.98 -5.08 10.11
C PRO A 29 28.01 -6.11 10.58
N ALA A 30 29.08 -6.34 9.80
CA ALA A 30 30.13 -7.30 10.16
C ALA A 30 30.86 -6.96 11.47
N ALA A 31 30.90 -5.68 11.84
CA ALA A 31 31.51 -5.20 13.09
C ALA A 31 30.83 -5.75 14.36
N ARG A 32 29.60 -6.27 14.27
CA ARG A 32 28.88 -6.87 15.41
C ARG A 32 29.10 -8.36 15.57
N LEU A 33 29.80 -9.01 14.63
CA LEU A 33 30.12 -10.43 14.71
C LEU A 33 31.20 -10.66 15.77
N THR A 34 30.89 -11.53 16.72
CA THR A 34 31.88 -12.14 17.62
C THR A 34 32.52 -13.34 16.96
N ASP A 35 33.62 -13.85 17.52
CA ASP A 35 34.25 -15.08 17.02
C ASP A 35 33.31 -16.28 17.13
N THR A 36 32.53 -16.36 18.22
CA THR A 36 31.48 -17.36 18.39
C THR A 36 30.42 -17.29 17.27
N ASP A 37 30.02 -16.09 16.86
CA ASP A 37 29.08 -15.91 15.74
C ASP A 37 29.71 -16.39 14.42
N ARG A 38 30.99 -16.07 14.19
CA ARG A 38 31.71 -16.50 12.98
C ARG A 38 31.82 -18.02 12.91
N ASP A 39 32.15 -18.67 14.02
CA ASP A 39 32.29 -20.12 14.08
C ASP A 39 30.94 -20.83 13.91
N ALA A 40 29.88 -20.29 14.52
CA ALA A 40 28.53 -20.79 14.31
C ALA A 40 28.07 -20.61 12.84
N ILE A 41 28.33 -19.45 12.22
CA ILE A 41 28.01 -19.22 10.80
C ILE A 41 28.79 -20.18 9.90
N ARG A 42 30.08 -20.43 10.18
CA ARG A 42 30.89 -21.38 9.40
C ARG A 42 30.37 -22.81 9.53
N ALA A 43 30.10 -23.26 10.76
CA ALA A 43 29.59 -24.61 11.03
C ALA A 43 28.23 -24.87 10.36
N HIS A 44 27.39 -23.83 10.24
CA HIS A 44 26.06 -23.93 9.66
C HIS A 44 25.96 -23.37 8.23
N LYS A 45 27.08 -22.95 7.60
CA LYS A 45 27.09 -22.26 6.30
C LYS A 45 26.22 -22.94 5.22
N PRO A 46 26.37 -24.25 4.92
CA PRO A 46 25.58 -24.87 3.86
C PRO A 46 24.07 -24.87 4.19
N ALA A 47 23.72 -25.13 5.45
CA ALA A 47 22.32 -25.11 5.89
C ALA A 47 21.74 -23.69 5.91
N LEU A 48 22.54 -22.68 6.25
CA LEU A 48 22.15 -21.26 6.18
C LEU A 48 21.93 -20.83 4.73
N VAL A 49 22.82 -21.20 3.82
CA VAL A 49 22.68 -20.88 2.39
C VAL A 49 21.42 -21.53 1.83
N ASP A 50 21.21 -22.83 2.04
CA ASP A 50 20.00 -23.54 1.58
C ASP A 50 18.71 -22.93 2.17
N LEU A 51 18.66 -22.73 3.49
CA LEU A 51 17.50 -22.14 4.15
C LEU A 51 17.24 -20.71 3.66
N LEU A 52 18.29 -19.90 3.53
CA LEU A 52 18.16 -18.54 3.05
C LEU A 52 17.85 -18.47 1.57
N GLN A 53 18.31 -19.39 0.72
CA GLN A 53 17.95 -19.44 -0.69
C GLN A 53 16.50 -19.91 -0.91
N ARG A 54 16.01 -20.84 -0.08
CA ARG A 54 14.57 -21.20 -0.05
C ARG A 54 13.68 -20.03 0.37
N ARG A 55 14.22 -19.11 1.18
CA ARG A 55 13.51 -17.92 1.67
C ARG A 55 13.78 -16.65 0.88
N SER A 56 14.92 -16.56 0.20
CA SER A 56 15.36 -15.36 -0.51
C SER A 56 14.74 -15.37 -1.89
N PRO A 57 13.92 -14.37 -2.22
CA PRO A 57 13.62 -14.09 -3.60
C PRO A 57 14.85 -13.42 -4.20
N THR A 58 15.90 -14.19 -4.51
CA THR A 58 17.04 -13.68 -5.28
C THR A 58 16.52 -13.39 -6.69
N THR A 59 16.26 -12.11 -6.97
CA THR A 59 15.50 -11.60 -8.14
C THR A 59 14.05 -12.10 -8.17
N ALA A 60 13.27 -11.82 -7.12
CA ALA A 60 11.84 -12.14 -6.97
C ALA A 60 11.30 -13.30 -7.84
N PRO A 61 11.70 -14.57 -7.60
CA PRO A 61 10.91 -15.72 -8.02
C PRO A 61 9.61 -15.67 -7.24
N GLY A 62 8.53 -15.25 -7.91
CA GLY A 62 7.23 -14.92 -7.29
C GLY A 62 6.75 -13.49 -7.58
N ALA A 63 7.54 -12.64 -8.24
CA ALA A 63 6.99 -11.46 -8.88
C ALA A 63 6.02 -11.94 -9.96
N LEU A 64 4.73 -11.63 -9.78
CA LEU A 64 3.75 -11.84 -10.82
C LEU A 64 4.28 -11.18 -12.11
N PRO A 65 4.14 -11.84 -13.29
CA PRO A 65 4.44 -11.24 -14.58
C PRO A 65 3.93 -9.81 -14.63
N ALA A 66 4.64 -8.90 -15.31
CA ALA A 66 4.30 -7.47 -15.29
C ALA A 66 2.84 -7.22 -15.69
N GLU A 67 2.34 -8.04 -16.60
CA GLU A 67 0.95 -8.07 -17.05
C GLU A 67 0.02 -8.44 -15.90
N ILE A 68 0.31 -9.51 -15.15
CA ILE A 68 -0.50 -9.93 -14.00
C ILE A 68 -0.39 -8.92 -12.86
N ARG A 69 0.79 -8.36 -12.59
CA ARG A 69 0.97 -7.29 -11.60
C ARG A 69 0.17 -6.04 -11.97
N ALA A 70 0.07 -5.69 -13.26
CA ALA A 70 -0.79 -4.60 -13.71
C ALA A 70 -2.29 -4.90 -13.50
N LEU A 71 -2.69 -6.18 -13.46
CA LEU A 71 -4.08 -6.57 -13.17
C LEU A 71 -4.40 -6.62 -11.67
N ILE A 72 -3.53 -7.23 -10.83
CA ILE A 72 -3.86 -7.57 -9.43
C ILE A 72 -2.90 -6.98 -8.39
N GLY A 73 -1.76 -6.45 -8.81
CA GLY A 73 -0.83 -5.77 -7.92
C GLY A 73 -1.25 -4.34 -7.67
N LEU A 74 -0.93 -3.84 -6.48
CA LEU A 74 -0.87 -2.41 -6.21
C LEU A 74 0.59 -1.99 -6.31
N ASP A 75 0.89 -0.92 -7.04
CA ASP A 75 2.19 -0.25 -6.95
C ASP A 75 2.23 0.74 -5.76
N ASP A 76 3.43 1.24 -5.44
CA ASP A 76 3.61 2.16 -4.32
C ASP A 76 2.75 3.44 -4.46
N ALA A 77 2.55 3.94 -5.69
CA ALA A 77 1.74 5.13 -5.93
C ALA A 77 0.24 4.86 -5.76
N GLU A 78 -0.23 3.66 -6.11
CA GLU A 78 -1.58 3.18 -5.85
C GLU A 78 -1.82 2.96 -4.36
N ILE A 79 -0.85 2.41 -3.62
CA ILE A 79 -0.91 2.27 -2.16
C ILE A 79 -1.04 3.65 -1.50
N GLU A 80 -0.20 4.62 -1.87
CA GLU A 80 -0.30 6.00 -1.37
C GLU A 80 -1.64 6.65 -1.73
N ARG A 81 -2.18 6.37 -2.92
CA ARG A 81 -3.46 6.90 -3.36
C ARG A 81 -4.63 6.32 -2.57
N ILE A 82 -4.64 5.00 -2.33
CA ILE A 82 -5.61 4.34 -1.45
C ILE A 82 -5.58 4.98 -0.06
N GLY A 83 -4.38 5.18 0.53
CA GLY A 83 -4.24 5.81 1.84
C GLY A 83 -4.93 7.18 1.90
N ARG A 84 -4.73 8.02 0.87
CA ARG A 84 -5.38 9.34 0.76
C ARG A 84 -6.91 9.23 0.64
N TYR A 85 -7.41 8.24 -0.11
CA TYR A 85 -8.85 8.02 -0.25
C TYR A 85 -9.49 7.57 1.07
N ILE A 86 -8.85 6.65 1.80
CA ILE A 86 -9.30 6.22 3.12
C ILE A 86 -9.36 7.41 4.07
N GLU A 87 -8.28 8.20 4.17
CA GLU A 87 -8.23 9.39 5.02
C GLU A 87 -9.31 10.42 4.66
N GLN A 88 -9.58 10.62 3.37
CA GLN A 88 -10.62 11.51 2.89
C GLN A 88 -12.01 11.03 3.33
N ALA A 89 -12.33 9.75 3.11
CA ALA A 89 -13.60 9.18 3.55
C ALA A 89 -13.75 9.27 5.08
N ARG A 90 -12.69 8.99 5.84
CA ARG A 90 -12.68 9.08 7.30
C ARG A 90 -12.93 10.52 7.79
N ARG A 91 -12.35 11.53 7.11
CA ARG A 91 -12.64 12.96 7.37
C ARG A 91 -14.11 13.34 7.15
N HIS A 92 -14.85 12.57 6.35
CA HIS A 92 -16.29 12.73 6.12
C HIS A 92 -17.16 11.81 6.98
N GLY A 93 -16.58 11.11 7.97
CA GLY A 93 -17.31 10.35 8.98
C GLY A 93 -17.68 8.92 8.60
N PHE A 94 -17.19 8.40 7.47
CA PHE A 94 -17.35 6.97 7.11
C PHE A 94 -16.50 6.10 8.02
N GLY A 95 -16.94 4.87 8.34
CA GLY A 95 -16.19 3.82 9.05
C GLY A 95 -14.87 3.44 8.37
N LEU A 96 -14.02 2.62 9.00
CA LEU A 96 -12.79 2.16 8.34
C LEU A 96 -13.14 1.23 7.17
N ASP A 97 -13.97 0.22 7.44
CA ASP A 97 -14.45 -0.74 6.45
C ASP A 97 -15.15 -0.04 5.26
N ASP A 98 -16.02 0.93 5.55
CA ASP A 98 -16.66 1.73 4.51
C ASP A 98 -15.66 2.57 3.71
N ALA A 99 -14.64 3.13 4.38
CA ALA A 99 -13.61 3.95 3.76
C ALA A 99 -12.71 3.12 2.84
N GLU A 100 -12.37 1.89 3.23
CA GLU A 100 -11.64 0.93 2.41
C GLU A 100 -12.46 0.55 1.17
N ALA A 101 -13.74 0.19 1.34
CA ALA A 101 -14.63 -0.11 0.22
C ALA A 101 -14.87 1.07 -0.74
N LEU A 102 -14.81 2.31 -0.22
CA LEU A 102 -14.83 3.53 -1.04
C LEU A 102 -13.51 3.70 -1.82
N ALA A 103 -12.37 3.48 -1.17
CA ALA A 103 -11.05 3.61 -1.77
C ALA A 103 -10.86 2.61 -2.92
N ASP A 104 -11.33 1.36 -2.77
CA ASP A 104 -11.29 0.35 -3.84
C ASP A 104 -12.06 0.79 -5.08
N ARG A 105 -13.26 1.36 -4.89
CA ARG A 105 -14.08 1.88 -6.00
C ARG A 105 -13.41 3.07 -6.69
N LEU A 106 -12.78 3.96 -5.92
CA LEU A 106 -12.05 5.11 -6.47
C LEU A 106 -10.80 4.67 -7.22
N LEU A 107 -10.08 3.66 -6.72
CA LEU A 107 -8.94 3.09 -7.43
C LEU A 107 -9.35 2.43 -8.75
N LEU A 108 -10.41 1.61 -8.74
CA LEU A 108 -10.93 0.98 -9.96
C LEU A 108 -11.35 2.03 -10.99
N ARG A 109 -12.02 3.10 -10.55
CA ARG A 109 -12.34 4.24 -11.40
C ARG A 109 -11.10 4.84 -12.05
N ASP A 110 -10.05 5.09 -11.27
CA ASP A 110 -8.81 5.70 -11.76
C ASP A 110 -8.14 4.81 -12.80
N ARG A 111 -8.08 3.50 -12.56
CA ARG A 111 -7.56 2.51 -13.51
C ARG A 111 -8.33 2.49 -14.83
N LEU A 112 -9.65 2.63 -14.76
CA LEU A 112 -10.52 2.66 -15.95
C LEU A 112 -10.55 4.03 -16.63
N GLY A 113 -9.88 5.05 -16.09
CA GLY A 113 -9.91 6.41 -16.62
C GLY A 113 -11.32 7.02 -16.59
N ALA A 114 -12.19 6.55 -15.70
CA ALA A 114 -13.59 6.93 -15.72
C ALA A 114 -13.78 8.36 -15.17
N ASP A 115 -14.44 9.21 -15.96
CA ASP A 115 -14.80 10.58 -15.57
C ASP A 115 -16.10 10.59 -14.75
N VAL A 116 -16.02 10.05 -13.54
CA VAL A 116 -17.05 10.08 -12.50
C VAL A 116 -16.37 10.35 -11.16
N ARG A 117 -17.04 10.99 -10.22
CA ARG A 117 -16.47 11.35 -8.90
C ARG A 117 -17.50 11.14 -7.80
N MET A 118 -17.04 10.96 -6.57
CA MET A 118 -17.88 10.95 -5.38
C MET A 118 -17.92 12.35 -4.76
N CYS A 119 -19.04 12.76 -4.16
CA CYS A 119 -19.12 14.09 -3.55
C CYS A 119 -18.13 14.30 -2.39
N ILE A 120 -17.68 13.23 -1.72
CA ILE A 120 -16.57 13.33 -0.74
C ILE A 120 -15.25 13.84 -1.34
N GLU A 121 -15.08 13.77 -2.67
CA GLU A 121 -13.93 14.32 -3.38
C GLU A 121 -14.08 15.81 -3.71
N CYS A 122 -15.28 16.38 -3.53
CA CYS A 122 -15.60 17.73 -3.96
C CYS A 122 -15.24 18.77 -2.90
N ARG A 123 -14.51 19.82 -3.29
CA ARG A 123 -14.22 20.97 -2.43
C ARG A 123 -15.46 21.73 -1.95
N HIS A 124 -16.59 21.57 -2.65
CA HIS A 124 -17.86 22.22 -2.32
C HIS A 124 -18.74 21.40 -1.37
N LEU A 125 -18.33 20.18 -1.00
CA LEU A 125 -19.04 19.40 0.01
C LEU A 125 -18.72 19.97 1.40
N GLU A 126 -19.73 20.54 2.04
CA GLU A 126 -19.59 21.08 3.39
C GLU A 126 -19.53 19.94 4.43
N ARG A 127 -18.95 20.22 5.61
CA ARG A 127 -19.02 19.31 6.76
C ARG A 127 -20.45 18.95 7.16
N SER A 128 -21.41 19.83 6.88
CA SER A 128 -22.84 19.58 7.11
C SER A 128 -23.45 18.53 6.16
N GLY A 129 -22.71 18.09 5.14
CA GLY A 129 -23.22 17.21 4.08
C GLY A 129 -23.95 17.95 2.96
N ARG A 130 -24.08 19.28 3.02
CA ARG A 130 -24.71 20.09 1.96
C ARG A 130 -23.72 20.47 0.86
N CYS A 131 -24.23 20.64 -0.36
CA CYS A 131 -23.47 21.08 -1.51
C CYS A 131 -23.48 22.61 -1.67
N ALA A 132 -22.33 23.26 -1.42
CA ALA A 132 -22.20 24.71 -1.58
C ALA A 132 -22.35 25.18 -3.05
N ALA A 133 -21.96 24.34 -4.02
CA ALA A 133 -22.14 24.62 -5.44
C ALA A 133 -23.63 24.64 -5.83
N ALA A 134 -24.43 23.72 -5.31
CA ALA A 134 -25.88 23.71 -5.52
C ALA A 134 -26.55 24.91 -4.85
N ARG A 135 -26.16 25.25 -3.61
CA ARG A 135 -26.67 26.44 -2.89
C ARG A 135 -26.44 27.75 -3.66
N SER A 136 -25.29 27.85 -4.31
CA SER A 136 -24.92 29.00 -5.14
C SER A 136 -25.47 28.95 -6.58
N GLY A 137 -26.23 27.91 -6.94
CA GLY A 137 -26.84 27.78 -8.27
C GLY A 137 -25.89 27.34 -9.38
N ARG A 138 -24.68 26.86 -9.05
CA ARG A 138 -23.69 26.38 -10.04
C ARG A 138 -23.99 24.97 -10.56
N VAL A 139 -24.79 24.20 -9.85
CA VAL A 139 -25.21 22.85 -10.27
C VAL A 139 -26.60 22.96 -10.91
N VAL A 140 -26.63 22.88 -12.24
CA VAL A 140 -27.88 22.96 -13.03
C VAL A 140 -28.84 21.85 -12.60
N GLY A 141 -30.10 22.20 -12.34
CA GLY A 141 -31.15 21.26 -11.95
C GLY A 141 -31.12 20.79 -10.50
N ALA A 142 -30.12 21.20 -9.70
CA ALA A 142 -30.07 20.88 -8.28
C ALA A 142 -30.85 21.91 -7.43
N GLY A 143 -31.57 21.42 -6.42
CA GLY A 143 -32.14 22.27 -5.38
C GLY A 143 -31.03 22.97 -4.56
N ARG A 144 -31.30 24.18 -4.07
CA ARG A 144 -30.33 24.98 -3.28
C ARG A 144 -29.97 24.34 -1.92
N GLU A 145 -30.79 23.40 -1.45
CA GLU A 145 -30.60 22.69 -0.19
C GLU A 145 -30.06 21.26 -0.39
N LEU A 146 -29.56 20.93 -1.59
CA LEU A 146 -29.09 19.59 -1.93
C LEU A 146 -28.09 19.05 -0.89
N GLN A 147 -28.46 17.93 -0.29
CA GLN A 147 -27.57 17.02 0.43
C GLN A 147 -27.29 15.81 -0.48
N PRO A 148 -26.15 15.78 -1.20
CA PRO A 148 -25.87 14.70 -2.13
C PRO A 148 -25.58 13.38 -1.41
N VAL A 149 -25.80 12.27 -2.11
CA VAL A 149 -25.27 10.97 -1.71
C VAL A 149 -23.74 11.03 -1.83
N ARG A 150 -23.08 11.08 -0.68
CA ARG A 150 -21.65 11.43 -0.59
C ARG A 150 -20.71 10.41 -1.24
N ALA A 151 -21.15 9.15 -1.29
CA ALA A 151 -20.37 7.96 -1.63
C ALA A 151 -20.72 7.35 -3.00
N GLU A 152 -21.55 8.03 -3.80
CA GLU A 152 -21.97 7.55 -5.12
C GLU A 152 -21.14 8.18 -6.23
N LEU A 153 -20.64 7.36 -7.16
CA LEU A 153 -19.88 7.81 -8.32
C LEU A 153 -20.83 8.38 -9.37
N HIS A 154 -20.67 9.65 -9.71
CA HIS A 154 -21.49 10.29 -10.74
C HIS A 154 -20.73 11.43 -11.42
N ARG A 155 -21.28 11.94 -12.52
CA ARG A 155 -20.81 13.18 -13.15
C ARG A 155 -21.50 14.36 -12.51
N CYS A 156 -20.75 15.42 -12.21
CA CYS A 156 -21.31 16.69 -11.77
C CYS A 156 -20.45 17.84 -12.27
N ALA A 157 -21.08 18.87 -12.84
CA ALA A 157 -20.39 20.06 -13.34
C ALA A 157 -19.62 20.81 -12.23
N GLY A 158 -20.06 20.67 -10.97
CA GLY A 158 -19.38 21.26 -9.81
C GLY A 158 -17.97 20.71 -9.54
N PHE A 159 -17.53 19.64 -10.21
CA PHE A 159 -16.16 19.13 -10.10
C PHE A 159 -15.15 19.82 -11.04
N ALA A 160 -15.61 20.60 -12.03
CA ALA A 160 -14.75 21.17 -13.07
C ALA A 160 -13.82 22.29 -12.57
N GLU A 161 -14.12 22.87 -11.40
CA GLU A 161 -13.30 23.90 -10.78
C GLU A 161 -12.41 23.25 -9.70
N ARG A 162 -11.26 22.65 -10.04
CA ARG A 162 -10.26 22.29 -9.02
C ARG A 162 -9.32 23.47 -8.77
#